data_AF-A0A3D5SZZ0-F1
#
_entry.id   AF-A0A3D5SZZ0-F1
#
_cell.length_a   1.000
_cell.length_b   1.000
_cell.length_c   1.000
_cell.angle_alpha   90.00
_cell.angle_beta   90.00
_cell.angle_gamma   90.00
#
_symmetry.space_group_name_H-M   'P 1'
#
loop_
_entity.id
_entity.type
_entity.pdbx_description
1 polymer ?
#
loop_
_entity_poly.entity_id
_entity_poly.type
_entity_poly.pdbx_seq_one_letter_code
_entity_poly.pdbx_strand_id
1 'polypeptide(L)' 'MTETWEQPGIVICHGTVTYTRNDSSVLCVPFANIFKLDAGLIKDYLIY' A
#
# COMPACT_ATOMS: atom_id res chain seq x y z
N MET A 1 8.95 7.38 2.57
CA MET A 1 8.97 7.69 1.13
C MET A 1 8.09 6.65 0.45
N THR A 2 7.29 7.05 -0.52
CA THR A 2 6.30 6.17 -1.15
C THR A 2 6.48 6.28 -2.64
N GLU A 3 6.48 5.14 -3.33
CA GLU A 3 6.61 5.04 -4.77
C GLU A 3 5.37 4.33 -5.32
N THR A 4 4.95 4.72 -6.52
CA THR A 4 3.76 4.15 -7.16
C THR A 4 4.01 4.00 -8.64
N TRP A 5 3.61 2.86 -9.19
CA TRP A 5 3.60 2.63 -10.63
C TRP A 5 2.38 1.81 -11.04
N GLU A 6 2.09 1.89 -12.32
CA GLU A 6 0.93 1.25 -12.93
C GLU A 6 1.37 0.18 -13.93
N GLN A 7 0.61 -0.90 -13.97
CA GLN A 7 0.64 -1.93 -14.99
C GLN A 7 -0.80 -2.11 -15.53
N PRO A 8 -1.01 -2.77 -16.68
CA PRO A 8 -2.35 -3.00 -17.20
C PRO A 8 -3.25 -3.68 -16.16
N GLY A 9 -4.26 -2.95 -15.68
CA GLY A 9 -5.21 -3.43 -14.67
C GLY A 9 -4.66 -3.56 -13.25
N ILE A 10 -3.47 -3.01 -12.94
CA ILE A 10 -2.87 -3.09 -11.60
C ILE A 10 -2.20 -1.77 -11.22
N VAL A 11 -2.47 -1.28 -10.01
CA VAL A 11 -1.75 -0.16 -9.40
C VAL A 11 -0.98 -0.68 -8.20
N ILE A 12 0.32 -0.41 -8.14
CA ILE A 12 1.20 -0.83 -7.06
C ILE A 12 1.72 0.40 -6.35
N CYS A 13 1.58 0.43 -5.03
CA CYS A 13 2.08 1.48 -4.16
C CYS A 13 2.85 0.83 -3.01
N HIS A 14 4.10 1.23 -2.80
CA HIS A 14 4.91 0.68 -1.71
C HIS A 14 5.73 1.78 -1.04
N GLY A 15 6.18 1.49 0.17
CA GLY A 15 7.01 2.44 0.90
C GLY A 15 7.15 2.02 2.35
N THR A 16 7.23 3.02 3.21
CA THR A 16 7.34 2.83 4.66
C THR A 16 6.22 3.59 5.35
N VAL A 17 5.54 2.94 6.27
CA VAL A 17 4.48 3.52 7.09
C VAL A 17 4.96 3.64 8.54
N THR A 18 4.60 4.75 9.17
CA THR A 18 4.93 5.03 10.56
C THR A 18 3.66 5.02 11.39
N TYR A 19 3.62 4.19 12.42
CA TYR A 19 2.54 4.11 13.39
C TYR A 19 3.00 4.60 14.75
N THR A 20 2.12 5.31 15.45
CA THR A 20 2.23 5.53 16.90
C THR A 20 1.38 4.48 17.59
N ARG A 21 1.99 3.65 18.44
CA ARG A 21 1.29 2.63 19.23
C ARG A 21 0.67 3.26 20.48
N ASN A 22 -0.24 2.54 21.13
CA ASN A 22 -0.92 3.02 22.35
C ASN A 22 0.02 3.31 23.52
N ASP A 23 1.22 2.72 23.53
CA ASP A 23 2.28 2.98 24.51
C ASP A 23 3.17 4.18 24.13
N SER A 24 2.76 4.97 23.13
CA SER A 24 3.51 6.08 22.52
C SER A 24 4.79 5.68 21.78
N SER A 25 5.12 4.39 21.68
CA SER A 25 6.25 3.94 20.86
C SER A 25 5.96 4.13 19.38
N VAL A 26 7.03 4.34 18.61
CA VAL A 26 6.95 4.49 17.15
C VAL A 26 7.33 3.17 16.47
N LEU A 27 6.50 2.72 15.53
CA LEU A 27 6.79 1.62 14.63
C LEU A 27 6.94 2.14 13.21
N CYS A 28 8.06 1.82 12.57
CA CYS A 28 8.31 2.13 11.17
C CYS A 28 8.46 0.80 10.42
N VAL A 29 7.56 0.49 9.49
CA VAL A 29 7.57 -0.78 8.76
C VAL A 29 7.38 -0.57 7.26
N PRO A 30 8.02 -1.39 6.42
CA PRO A 30 7.72 -1.39 4.99
C PRO A 30 6.29 -1.88 4.75
N PHE A 31 5.70 -1.44 3.64
CA PHE A 31 4.42 -1.95 3.15
C PHE A 31 4.38 -1.98 1.62
N ALA A 32 3.49 -2.80 1.06
CA ALA A 32 3.08 -2.76 -0.33
C ALA A 32 1.57 -2.99 -0.48
N ASN A 33 0.89 -2.03 -1.11
CA ASN A 33 -0.49 -2.10 -1.55
C ASN A 33 -0.54 -2.45 -3.03
N ILE A 34 -1.28 -3.50 -3.38
CA ILE A 34 -1.53 -3.91 -4.76
C ILE A 34 -3.03 -3.86 -5.02
N PHE A 35 -3.45 -2.95 -5.89
CA PHE A 35 -4.83 -2.82 -6.34
C PHE A 35 -4.97 -3.45 -7.71
N LYS A 36 -5.82 -4.49 -7.83
CA LYS A 36 -6.22 -5.01 -9.14
C LYS A 36 -7.50 -4.32 -9.57
N LEU A 37 -7.50 -3.81 -10.79
CA LEU A 37 -8.60 -3.02 -11.36
C LEU A 37 -9.41 -3.87 -12.33
N ASP A 38 -10.73 -3.69 -12.30
CA ASP A 38 -11.69 -4.24 -13.26
C ASP A 38 -12.66 -3.12 -13.65
N ALA A 39 -12.78 -2.85 -14.95
CA ALA A 39 -13.53 -1.70 -15.48
C ALA A 39 -13.21 -0.35 -14.79
N GLY A 40 -11.95 -0.14 -14.39
CA GLY A 40 -11.49 1.09 -13.73
C GLY A 40 -11.80 1.19 -12.24
N LEU A 41 -12.38 0.15 -11.63
CA LEU A 41 -12.67 0.07 -10.20
C LEU A 41 -11.77 -0.96 -9.53
N ILE A 42 -11.48 -0.78 -8.24
CA ILE A 42 -10.72 -1.75 -7.46
C ILE A 42 -11.58 -3.00 -7.26
N LYS A 43 -11.07 -4.13 -7.73
CA LYS A 43 -11.66 -5.46 -7.56
C LYS A 43 -10.99 -6.23 -6.42
N ASP A 44 -9.66 -6.23 -6.42
CA ASP A 44 -8.86 -6.84 -5.34
C ASP A 44 -7.95 -5.80 -4.71
N TYR A 45 -7.82 -5.88 -3.38
CA TYR A 45 -6.87 -5.10 -2.61
C TYR A 45 -6.04 -6.03 -1.74
N LEU A 46 -4.74 -6.09 -2.04
CA LEU A 46 -3.76 -6.89 -1.30
C LEU A 46 -2.80 -5.96 -0.56
N ILE A 47 -2.53 -6.26 0.71
CA ILE A 47 -1.58 -5.53 1.56
C ILE A 47 -0.53 -6.51 2.05
N TYR A 48 0.73 -6.15 1.90
CA TYR A 48 1.90 -6.90 2.35
C TYR A 48 2.82 -6.05 3.20
#